data_AF-A0A9P6D774-F1
#
_entry.id   AF-A0A9P6D774-F1
#
_cell.length_a   1.000
_cell.length_b   1.000
_cell.length_c   1.000
_cell.angle_alpha   90.00
_cell.angle_beta   90.00
_cell.angle_gamma   90.00
#
_symmetry.space_group_name_H-M   'P 1'
#
loop_
_entity.id
_entity.type
_entity.pdbx_description
1 polymer ?
#
loop_
_entity_poly.entity_id
_entity_poly.type
_entity_poly.pdbx_seq_one_letter_code
_entity_poly.pdbx_strand_id
1 'polypeptide(L)'
;MATSMLFSDNLACFSPDVPNAIKKLWVNNGGMVTHTPTDFHQAQYFFCNNVKDPWLNVLLSRSLIVRHASWVTVCIAEGFRMPIAPYTLDGMPSTKQRYPMRIY
;
A
#
# COMPACT_ATOMS: atom_id res chain seq x y z
N MET A 1 -17.60 15.97 9.25
CA MET A 1 -17.33 15.27 7.98
C MET A 1 -17.23 13.80 8.30
N ALA A 2 -18.00 12.93 7.63
CA ALA A 2 -17.94 11.49 7.90
C ALA A 2 -16.57 10.96 7.44
N THR A 3 -15.75 10.49 8.37
CA THR A 3 -14.51 9.78 8.07
C THR A 3 -14.87 8.45 7.44
N SER A 4 -14.71 8.33 6.12
CA SER A 4 -14.92 7.07 5.41
C SER A 4 -13.94 6.03 5.96
N MET A 5 -14.49 5.01 6.61
CA MET A 5 -13.78 3.88 7.22
C MET A 5 -13.33 2.86 6.14
N LEU A 6 -12.68 3.36 5.09
CA LEU A 6 -12.33 2.57 3.91
C LEU A 6 -11.43 1.37 4.23
N PHE A 7 -10.58 1.48 5.24
CA PHE A 7 -9.59 0.46 5.57
C PHE A 7 -9.80 -0.18 6.95
N SER A 8 -10.97 -0.02 7.56
CA SER A 8 -11.28 -0.63 8.87
C SER A 8 -10.93 -2.11 8.95
N ASP A 9 -10.36 -2.47 10.10
CA ASP A 9 -9.90 -3.82 10.46
C ASP A 9 -8.75 -4.37 9.60
N ASN A 10 -8.15 -3.55 8.74
CA ASN A 10 -7.00 -3.97 7.94
C ASN A 10 -5.68 -3.46 8.53
N LEU A 11 -4.74 -4.39 8.67
CA LEU A 11 -3.39 -4.16 9.12
C LEU A 11 -2.45 -4.13 7.92
N ALA A 12 -1.64 -3.07 7.84
CA ALA A 12 -0.69 -2.85 6.77
C ALA A 12 0.75 -2.70 7.27
N CYS A 13 1.66 -3.35 6.57
CA CYS A 13 3.08 -3.12 6.68
C CYS A 13 3.53 -2.21 5.54
N PHE A 14 4.20 -1.10 5.87
CA PHE A 14 4.73 -0.15 4.90
C PHE A 14 6.24 -0.20 4.92
N SER A 15 6.87 -0.21 3.75
CA SER A 15 8.32 -0.05 3.67
C SER A 15 8.74 1.31 4.25
N PRO A 16 10.01 1.42 4.71
CA PRO A 16 10.55 2.69 5.16
C PRO A 16 10.51 3.78 4.08
N ASP A 17 10.60 3.41 2.79
CA ASP A 17 10.61 4.33 1.65
C ASP A 17 9.21 4.89 1.32
N VAL A 18 8.13 4.29 1.84
CA VAL A 18 6.78 4.85 1.64
C VAL A 18 6.65 6.18 2.40
N PRO A 19 6.22 7.27 1.73
CA PRO A 19 6.01 8.57 2.37
C PRO A 19 5.06 8.49 3.57
N ASN A 20 5.44 9.16 4.67
CA ASN A 20 4.63 9.19 5.89
C ASN A 20 3.23 9.77 5.68
N ALA A 21 3.04 10.63 4.67
CA ALA A 21 1.72 11.15 4.29
C ALA A 21 0.75 10.01 3.91
N ILE A 22 1.22 8.99 3.20
CA ILE A 22 0.38 7.84 2.80
C ILE A 22 0.04 6.98 4.01
N LYS A 23 1.00 6.76 4.92
CA LYS A 23 0.75 6.03 6.17
C LYS A 23 -0.30 6.73 7.03
N LYS A 24 -0.24 8.06 7.12
CA LYS A 24 -1.27 8.87 7.80
C LYS A 24 -2.62 8.77 7.11
N LEU A 25 -2.67 8.80 5.78
CA LEU A 25 -3.90 8.62 5.02
C LEU A 25 -4.55 7.26 5.28
N TRP A 26 -3.77 6.19 5.35
CA TRP A 26 -4.24 4.85 5.72
C TRP A 26 -4.90 4.85 7.10
N VAL A 27 -4.20 5.36 8.12
CA VAL A 27 -4.69 5.40 9.51
C VAL A 27 -5.94 6.28 9.64
N ASN A 28 -5.94 7.46 9.03
CA ASN A 28 -7.07 8.38 9.06
C ASN A 28 -8.35 7.82 8.39
N ASN A 29 -8.21 6.78 7.57
CA ASN A 29 -9.33 6.10 6.91
C ASN A 29 -9.61 4.71 7.52
N GLY A 30 -9.20 4.49 8.78
CA GLY A 30 -9.55 3.31 9.58
C GLY A 30 -8.54 2.16 9.53
N GLY A 31 -7.43 2.30 8.80
CA GLY A 31 -6.40 1.27 8.71
C GLY A 31 -5.46 1.24 9.92
N MET A 32 -4.85 0.10 10.17
CA MET A 32 -3.81 -0.08 11.20
C MET A 32 -2.43 -0.27 10.57
N VAL A 33 -1.38 0.13 11.27
CA VAL A 33 0.02 -0.06 10.84
C VAL A 33 0.71 -1.05 11.77
N THR A 34 1.57 -1.90 11.21
CA THR A 34 2.37 -2.86 12.00
C THR A 34 3.38 -2.13 12.91
N HIS A 35 3.45 -2.52 14.18
CA HIS A 35 4.43 -2.03 15.15
C HIS A 35 5.31 -3.14 15.74
N THR A 36 4.85 -4.39 15.70
CA THR A 36 5.56 -5.56 16.24
C THR A 36 5.84 -6.62 15.17
N PRO A 37 6.78 -7.57 15.41
CA PRO A 37 6.95 -8.73 14.55
C PRO A 37 5.67 -9.58 14.44
N THR A 38 4.88 -9.68 15.51
CA THR A 38 3.59 -10.38 15.49
C THR A 38 2.63 -9.71 14.51
N ASP A 39 2.56 -8.38 14.52
CA ASP A 39 1.74 -7.60 13.59
C ASP A 39 2.16 -7.85 12.14
N PHE A 40 3.47 -7.95 11.89
CA PHE A 40 3.98 -8.24 10.55
C PHE A 40 3.42 -9.55 9.99
N HIS A 41 3.32 -10.58 10.82
CA HIS A 41 2.74 -11.87 10.41
C HIS A 41 1.21 -11.83 10.26
N GLN A 42 0.54 -10.89 10.92
CA GLN A 42 -0.91 -10.70 10.82
C GLN A 42 -1.32 -9.73 9.71
N ALA A 43 -0.38 -8.94 9.18
CA ALA A 43 -0.65 -7.91 8.18
C ALA A 43 -1.22 -8.51 6.89
N GLN A 44 -2.32 -7.94 6.38
CA GLN A 44 -2.94 -8.36 5.12
C GLN A 44 -2.40 -7.56 3.92
N TYR A 45 -1.90 -6.36 4.19
CA TYR A 45 -1.40 -5.43 3.18
C TYR A 45 0.09 -5.17 3.39
N PHE A 46 0.85 -5.28 2.31
CA PHE A 46 2.26 -4.95 2.26
C PHE A 46 2.47 -3.90 1.17
N PHE A 47 3.04 -2.76 1.53
CA PHE A 47 3.21 -1.63 0.62
C PHE A 47 4.67 -1.25 0.48
N CYS A 48 5.10 -1.09 -0.77
CA CYS A 48 6.38 -0.47 -1.13
C CYS A 48 6.12 0.77 -1.98
N ASN A 49 7.13 1.65 -2.05
CA ASN A 49 7.01 2.90 -2.79
C ASN A 49 7.20 2.72 -4.29
N ASN A 50 8.01 1.76 -4.73
CA ASN A 50 8.27 1.47 -6.14
C ASN A 50 9.02 0.13 -6.29
N VAL A 51 9.29 -0.30 -7.52
CA VAL A 51 10.03 -1.56 -7.81
C VAL A 51 11.51 -1.54 -7.40
N LYS A 52 12.09 -0.36 -7.14
CA LYS A 52 13.47 -0.18 -6.68
C LYS A 52 13.58 -0.09 -5.16
N ASP A 53 12.46 -0.21 -4.45
CA ASP A 53 12.42 -0.22 -2.99
C ASP A 53 13.24 -1.41 -2.46
N PRO A 54 14.29 -1.18 -1.65
CA PRO A 54 15.15 -2.25 -1.16
C PRO A 54 14.39 -3.33 -0.37
N TRP A 55 13.26 -2.96 0.24
CA TRP A 55 12.44 -3.88 1.01
C TRP A 55 11.60 -4.82 0.13
N LEU A 56 11.37 -4.47 -1.14
CA LEU A 56 10.55 -5.26 -2.05
C LEU A 56 11.09 -6.69 -2.17
N ASN A 57 12.40 -6.84 -2.41
CA ASN A 57 13.02 -8.17 -2.56
C ASN A 57 12.89 -9.02 -1.30
N VAL A 58 13.01 -8.40 -0.11
CA VAL A 58 12.84 -9.09 1.17
C VAL A 58 11.42 -9.59 1.32
N LEU A 59 10.42 -8.77 1.00
CA LEU A 59 9.01 -9.15 1.08
C LEU A 59 8.64 -10.22 0.05
N LEU A 60 9.12 -10.09 -1.19
CA LEU A 60 8.89 -11.06 -2.26
C LEU A 60 9.54 -12.42 -1.95
N SER A 61 10.73 -12.45 -1.34
CA SER A 61 11.38 -13.70 -0.92
C SER A 61 10.56 -14.50 0.11
N ARG A 62 9.62 -13.83 0.78
CA ARG A 62 8.67 -14.42 1.74
C ARG A 62 7.32 -14.77 1.11
N SER A 63 7.22 -14.74 -0.22
CA SER A 63 6.00 -14.98 -0.99
C SER A 63 4.84 -14.03 -0.63
N LEU A 64 5.15 -12.80 -0.19
CA LEU A 64 4.15 -11.81 0.15
C LEU A 64 3.71 -11.02 -1.09
N ILE A 65 2.42 -10.71 -1.18
CA ILE A 65 1.89 -9.84 -2.22
C ILE A 65 2.17 -8.39 -1.83
N VAL A 66 3.12 -7.76 -2.51
CA VAL A 66 3.49 -6.37 -2.29
C VAL A 66 2.76 -5.46 -3.27
N ARG A 67 2.24 -4.34 -2.79
CA ARG A 67 1.53 -3.34 -3.61
C ARG A 67 2.26 -2.00 -3.57
N HIS A 68 2.03 -1.20 -4.60
CA HIS A 68 2.45 0.18 -4.63
C HIS A 68 1.58 1.02 -3.70
N ALA A 69 2.21 1.88 -2.90
CA ALA A 69 1.54 2.70 -1.90
C ALA A 69 0.50 3.68 -2.47
N SER A 70 0.62 4.08 -3.75
CA SER A 70 -0.38 4.94 -4.41
C SER A 70 -1.79 4.34 -4.46
N TRP A 71 -1.94 3.02 -4.31
CA TRP A 71 -3.26 2.40 -4.22
C TRP A 71 -4.10 3.01 -3.10
N VAL A 72 -3.48 3.33 -1.95
CA VAL A 72 -4.15 3.98 -0.81
C VAL A 72 -4.71 5.34 -1.23
N THR A 73 -3.90 6.15 -1.91
CA THR A 73 -4.33 7.49 -2.35
C THR A 73 -5.46 7.43 -3.37
N VAL A 74 -5.44 6.45 -4.28
CA VAL A 74 -6.51 6.30 -5.28
C VAL A 74 -7.80 5.81 -4.62
N CYS A 75 -7.74 4.84 -3.70
CA CYS A 75 -8.91 4.38 -2.96
C CYS A 75 -9.61 5.50 -2.19
N ILE A 76 -8.83 6.41 -1.58
CA ILE A 76 -9.38 7.56 -0.86
C ILE A 76 -9.99 8.57 -1.84
N ALA A 77 -9.30 8.87 -2.94
CA ALA A 77 -9.80 9.81 -3.95
C ALA A 77 -11.12 9.35 -4.59
N GLU A 78 -11.27 8.05 -4.82
CA GLU A 78 -12.48 7.45 -5.40
C GLU A 78 -13.55 7.12 -4.33
N GLY A 79 -13.22 7.22 -3.04
CA GLY A 79 -14.13 6.86 -1.96
C GLY A 79 -14.50 5.36 -1.92
N PHE A 80 -13.70 4.49 -2.54
CA PHE A 80 -13.95 3.05 -2.64
C PHE A 80 -12.63 2.25 -2.77
N ARG A 81 -12.63 0.97 -2.36
CA ARG A 81 -11.46 0.08 -2.50
C ARG A 81 -11.26 -0.33 -3.96
N MET A 82 -10.35 0.34 -4.65
CA MET A 82 -10.04 0.07 -6.05
C MET A 82 -9.44 -1.33 -6.26
N PRO A 83 -9.59 -1.92 -7.47
CA PRO A 83 -8.93 -3.18 -7.81
C PRO A 83 -7.43 -3.13 -7.54
N ILE A 84 -6.91 -4.16 -6.88
CA ILE A 84 -5.53 -4.17 -6.35
C ILE A 84 -4.49 -4.67 -7.35
N ALA A 85 -4.90 -5.51 -8.32
CA ALA A 85 -4.00 -6.15 -9.28
C ALA A 85 -3.13 -5.16 -10.08
N PRO A 86 -3.62 -3.99 -10.54
CA PRO A 86 -2.80 -3.01 -11.25
C PRO A 86 -1.70 -2.35 -10.40
N TYR A 87 -1.76 -2.52 -9.08
CA TYR A 87 -0.84 -1.91 -8.13
C TYR A 87 0.14 -2.94 -7.53
N THR A 88 0.03 -4.22 -7.87
CA THR A 88 0.96 -5.25 -7.40
C THR A 88 2.36 -5.00 -7.96
N LEU A 89 3.36 -5.15 -7.10
CA LEU A 89 4.78 -5.06 -7.43
C LEU A 89 5.35 -6.47 -7.46
N ASP A 90 5.68 -6.97 -8.65
CA ASP A 90 6.14 -8.34 -8.93
C ASP A 90 7.67 -8.44 -9.15
N GLY A 91 8.41 -7.36 -8.89
CA GLY A 91 9.86 -7.30 -9.06
C GLY A 91 10.31 -7.07 -10.52
N MET A 92 9.37 -7.05 -11.47
CA MET A 92 9.66 -6.65 -12.84
C MET A 92 9.45 -5.14 -12.98
N PRO A 93 10.38 -4.38 -13.58
CA PRO A 93 10.10 -3.02 -13.98
C PRO A 93 9.03 -3.07 -15.06
N SER A 94 7.76 -2.91 -14.66
CA SER A 94 6.68 -2.80 -15.63
C SER A 94 6.97 -1.60 -16.51
N THR A 95 7.22 -1.85 -17.80
CA THR A 95 7.53 -0.86 -18.83
C THR A 95 6.42 0.19 -19.01
N LYS A 96 5.31 0.05 -18.28
CA LYS A 96 4.19 0.99 -18.22
C LYS A 96 3.56 1.01 -16.83
N GLN A 97 4.29 1.38 -15.78
CA GLN A 97 3.67 1.84 -14.53
C GLN A 97 3.08 3.26 -14.70
N ARG A 98 2.26 3.45 -15.74
CA ARG A 98 1.33 4.57 -15.82
C ARG A 98 0.14 4.14 -14.99
N TYR A 99 0.20 4.39 -13.69
CA TYR A 99 -1.04 4.66 -12.94
C TYR A 99 -1.84 5.67 -13.76
N PRO A 100 -3.19 5.65 -13.78
CA PRO A 100 -3.94 6.75 -14.36
C PRO A 100 -3.50 8.03 -13.64
N MET A 101 -2.55 8.73 -14.25
CA MET A 101 -2.07 10.04 -13.82
C MET A 101 -3.26 10.95 -14.03
N ARG A 102 -3.98 11.24 -12.95
CA ARG A 102 -4.89 12.37 -12.94
C ARG A 102 -4.02 13.62 -13.05
N ILE A 103 -3.93 14.12 -14.27
CA ILE A 103 -3.46 15.46 -14.58
C ILE A 103 -4.50 16.39 -13.94
N TYR A 104 -4.10 17.11 -12.90
CA TYR A 104 -4.78 18.31 -12.44
C TYR A 104 -3.88 19.50 -12.76
#